data_AF-Q2VZ14-F1
#
_entry.id   AF-Q2VZ14-F1
#
_cell.length_a   1.000
_cell.length_b   1.000
_cell.length_c   1.000
_cell.angle_alpha   90.00
_cell.angle_beta   90.00
_cell.angle_gamma   90.00
#
_symmetry.space_group_name_H-M   'P 1'
#
loop_
_entity.id
_entity.type
_entity.pdbx_description
1 polymer ?
#
loop_
_entity_poly.entity_id
_entity_poly.type
_entity_poly.pdbx_seq_one_letter_code
_entity_poly.pdbx_strand_id
1 'polypeptide(L)'
;MGKSSLINALTGRNTLARTSNTPGRTQELNFFNLGGRLILVDMPGYGFAQAPKGLVEKWTRLVNGFLKGRSVLRRAVVLVDSRHGLKDSDRDMMKMLDKAAVVYQVVLTKADKLKAAELDAVQARTLEEIKGRVAAHPHLIVTSSEKGTGIPELRAELASLA
;
A
#
# COMPACT_ATOMS: atom_id res chain seq x y z
N MET A 1 -6.08 -5.38 -4.51
CA MET A 1 -5.26 -4.80 -3.43
C MET A 1 -6.05 -4.38 -2.18
N GLY A 2 -7.39 -4.24 -2.16
CA GLY A 2 -8.13 -4.07 -0.88
C GLY A 2 -7.91 -2.74 -0.13
N LYS A 3 -7.31 -1.74 -0.79
CA LYS A 3 -6.93 -0.43 -0.23
C LYS A 3 -8.05 0.29 0.56
N SER A 4 -9.22 0.50 -0.07
CA SER A 4 -10.33 1.18 0.60
C SER A 4 -10.84 0.40 1.82
N SER A 5 -10.91 -0.93 1.73
CA SER A 5 -11.28 -1.79 2.86
C SER A 5 -10.27 -1.69 4.00
N LEU A 6 -8.97 -1.59 3.69
CA LEU A 6 -7.92 -1.42 4.68
C LEU A 6 -8.01 -0.06 5.38
N ILE A 7 -8.24 1.03 4.64
CA ILE A 7 -8.43 2.38 5.22
C ILE A 7 -9.62 2.39 6.18
N ASN A 8 -10.73 1.77 5.77
CA ASN A 8 -11.92 1.63 6.59
C ASN A 8 -11.62 0.85 7.89
N ALA A 9 -10.94 -0.30 7.78
CA ALA A 9 -10.52 -1.09 8.95
C ALA A 9 -9.55 -0.34 9.87
N LEU A 10 -8.58 0.40 9.32
CA LEU A 10 -7.62 1.20 10.09
C LEU A 10 -8.30 2.33 10.88
N THR A 11 -9.34 2.93 10.31
CA THR A 11 -10.05 4.06 10.92
C THR A 11 -11.27 3.65 11.74
N GLY A 12 -11.62 2.36 11.75
CA GLY A 12 -12.84 1.86 12.40
C GLY A 12 -14.12 2.43 11.78
N ARG A 13 -14.08 2.84 10.50
CA ARG A 13 -15.20 3.44 9.77
C ARG A 13 -15.53 2.60 8.56
N ASN A 14 -16.80 2.44 8.23
CA ASN A 14 -17.22 1.57 7.12
C ASN A 14 -17.37 2.28 5.77
N THR A 15 -17.47 3.61 5.77
CA THR A 15 -17.81 4.42 4.58
C THR A 15 -16.81 5.52 4.24
N LEU A 16 -15.68 5.58 4.97
CA LEU A 16 -14.70 6.66 4.83
C LEU A 16 -14.02 6.63 3.46
N ALA A 17 -13.51 5.47 3.07
CA ALA A 17 -12.97 5.21 1.74
C ALA A 17 -14.01 4.41 0.94
N ARG A 18 -14.44 4.96 -0.21
CA ARG A 18 -15.34 4.24 -1.12
C ARG A 18 -14.61 3.03 -1.70
N THR A 19 -15.14 1.83 -1.44
CA THR A 19 -14.69 0.59 -2.08
C THR A 19 -15.27 0.55 -3.49
N SER A 20 -14.55 1.08 -4.48
CA SER A 20 -14.94 0.93 -5.88
C SER A 20 -14.30 -0.33 -6.48
N ASN A 21 -15.13 -1.20 -7.06
CA ASN A 21 -14.71 -2.37 -7.82
C ASN A 21 -14.44 -2.06 -9.30
N THR A 22 -14.60 -0.80 -9.73
CA THR A 22 -14.42 -0.40 -11.14
C THR A 22 -13.00 0.16 -11.33
N PRO A 23 -12.10 -0.52 -12.05
CA PRO A 23 -10.77 -0.03 -12.33
C PRO A 23 -10.83 1.33 -13.07
N GLY A 24 -10.03 2.31 -12.64
CA GLY A 24 -9.78 3.54 -13.41
C GLY A 24 -10.63 4.77 -13.05
N ARG A 25 -11.52 4.71 -12.05
CA ARG A 25 -12.40 5.87 -11.73
C ARG A 25 -11.82 6.91 -10.76
N THR A 26 -10.82 6.57 -9.96
CA THR A 26 -10.23 7.54 -9.00
C THR A 26 -8.90 8.03 -9.57
N GLN A 27 -8.87 9.22 -10.17
CA GLN A 27 -7.63 9.90 -10.59
C GLN A 27 -7.12 10.88 -9.51
N GLU A 28 -7.81 10.93 -8.38
CA GLU A 28 -7.59 11.91 -7.32
C GLU A 28 -6.87 11.28 -6.13
N LEU A 29 -6.12 12.11 -5.42
CA LEU A 29 -5.54 11.77 -4.13
C LEU A 29 -6.57 12.11 -3.06
N ASN A 30 -7.02 11.12 -2.28
CA ASN A 30 -7.93 11.38 -1.17
C ASN A 30 -7.14 11.56 0.12
N PHE A 31 -7.34 12.66 0.82
CA PHE A 31 -6.67 12.96 2.08
C PHE A 31 -7.62 12.75 3.25
N PHE A 32 -7.20 11.94 4.22
CA PHE A 32 -7.95 11.65 5.43
C PHE A 32 -7.18 12.18 6.64
N ASN A 33 -7.69 13.23 7.26
CA ASN A 33 -7.13 13.77 8.49
C ASN A 33 -7.51 12.89 9.69
N LEU A 34 -6.52 12.30 10.35
CA LEU A 34 -6.66 11.47 11.54
C LEU A 34 -6.51 12.32 12.81
N GLY A 35 -7.43 13.26 13.01
CA GLY A 35 -7.50 14.06 14.24
C GLY A 35 -6.32 15.01 14.44
N GLY A 36 -5.76 15.55 13.34
CA GLY A 36 -4.64 16.50 13.36
C GLY A 36 -3.27 15.88 13.62
N ARG A 37 -3.20 14.56 13.84
CA ARG A 37 -1.95 13.85 14.14
C ARG A 37 -1.27 13.31 12.89
N LEU A 38 -2.07 12.73 11.99
CA LEU A 38 -1.60 12.13 10.75
C LEU A 38 -2.56 12.43 9.61
N ILE A 39 -2.03 12.46 8.39
CA ILE A 39 -2.84 12.49 7.17
C ILE A 39 -2.58 11.20 6.41
N LEU A 40 -3.61 10.36 6.27
CA LEU A 40 -3.55 9.22 5.36
C LEU A 40 -3.92 9.70 3.96
N VAL A 41 -3.07 9.37 2.99
CA VAL A 41 -3.30 9.73 1.60
C VAL A 41 -3.55 8.47 0.80
N ASP A 42 -4.75 8.40 0.24
CA ASP A 42 -5.17 7.32 -0.60
C ASP A 42 -4.83 7.63 -2.05
N MET A 43 -3.82 6.93 -2.56
CA MET A 43 -3.39 7.08 -3.95
C MET A 43 -4.21 6.15 -4.86
N PRO A 44 -4.40 6.53 -6.14
CA PRO A 44 -4.99 5.60 -7.09
C PRO A 44 -4.16 4.31 -7.18
N GLY A 45 -4.84 3.18 -7.37
CA GLY A 45 -4.16 1.88 -7.44
C GLY A 45 -3.18 1.82 -8.61
N TYR A 46 -1.98 1.33 -8.37
CA TYR A 46 -1.02 0.98 -9.41
C TYR A 46 -1.21 -0.49 -9.80
N GLY A 47 -0.93 -0.84 -11.04
CA GLY A 47 -1.22 -2.19 -11.56
C GLY A 47 -2.48 -2.30 -12.40
N PHE A 48 -2.91 -1.21 -13.04
CA PHE A 48 -3.78 -1.30 -14.21
C PHE A 48 -2.99 -1.94 -15.38
N ALA A 49 -2.83 -3.27 -15.35
CA ALA A 49 -2.12 -4.02 -16.38
C ALA A 49 -2.69 -3.82 -17.79
N GLN A 50 -3.89 -3.25 -17.90
CA GLN A 50 -4.58 -2.95 -19.16
C GLN A 50 -4.93 -1.46 -19.33
N ALA A 51 -4.40 -0.56 -18.49
CA ALA A 51 -4.63 0.86 -18.71
C ALA A 51 -3.87 1.36 -19.96
N PRO A 52 -4.43 2.32 -20.71
CA PRO A 52 -3.73 2.99 -21.79
C PRO A 52 -2.39 3.59 -21.30
N LYS A 53 -1.33 3.50 -22.11
CA LYS A 53 0.01 4.01 -21.76
C LYS A 53 -0.02 5.45 -21.23
N GLY A 54 -0.77 6.34 -21.88
CA GLY A 54 -0.89 7.74 -21.46
C GLY A 54 -1.51 7.92 -20.06
N LEU A 55 -2.41 7.02 -19.64
CA LEU A 55 -2.98 7.05 -18.29
C LEU A 55 -1.96 6.60 -17.25
N VAL A 56 -1.20 5.54 -17.57
CA VAL A 56 -0.09 5.07 -16.73
C VAL A 56 0.95 6.18 -16.55
N GLU A 57 1.36 6.85 -17.63
CA GLU A 57 2.30 7.97 -17.57
C GLU A 57 1.80 9.17 -16.77
N LYS A 58 0.53 9.57 -16.95
CA LYS A 58 -0.09 10.65 -16.17
C LYS A 58 -0.07 10.31 -14.68
N TRP A 59 -0.41 9.07 -14.34
CA TRP A 59 -0.42 8.61 -12.96
C TRP A 59 0.99 8.52 -12.36
N THR A 60 1.95 7.96 -13.10
CA THR A 60 3.37 7.90 -12.68
C THR A 60 3.94 9.30 -12.45
N ARG A 61 3.59 10.29 -13.28
CA ARG A 61 3.98 11.69 -13.05
C ARG A 61 3.35 12.26 -11.79
N LEU A 62 2.06 12.01 -11.55
CA LEU A 62 1.37 12.46 -10.34
C LEU A 62 2.00 11.86 -9.09
N VAL A 63 2.27 10.56 -9.07
CA VAL A 63 2.86 9.88 -7.92
C VAL A 63 4.28 10.36 -7.68
N ASN A 64 5.11 10.44 -8.71
CA ASN A 64 6.46 11.01 -8.57
C ASN A 64 6.42 12.45 -8.07
N GLY A 65 5.56 13.30 -8.63
CA GLY A 65 5.41 14.69 -8.20
C GLY A 65 4.88 14.83 -6.77
N PHE A 66 4.03 13.90 -6.33
CA PHE A 66 3.50 13.89 -4.97
C PHE A 66 4.55 13.43 -3.94
N LEU A 67 5.30 12.38 -4.25
CA LEU A 67 6.23 11.74 -3.32
C LEU A 67 7.59 12.43 -3.26
N LYS A 68 8.11 12.93 -4.39
CA LYS A 68 9.46 13.48 -4.48
C LYS A 68 9.60 14.77 -3.68
N GLY A 69 10.61 14.83 -2.81
CA GLY A 69 10.99 16.05 -2.08
C GLY A 69 9.98 16.51 -1.01
N ARG A 70 8.96 15.70 -0.70
CA ARG A 70 7.93 16.05 0.28
C ARG A 70 8.39 15.69 1.69
N SER A 71 8.93 16.68 2.41
CA SER A 71 9.43 16.51 3.79
C SER A 71 8.39 15.98 4.78
N VAL A 72 7.10 16.29 4.57
CA VAL A 72 6.00 15.84 5.43
C VAL A 72 5.58 14.38 5.18
N LEU A 73 6.06 13.74 4.09
CA LEU A 73 5.76 12.35 3.82
C LEU A 73 6.60 11.45 4.73
N ARG A 74 5.95 10.77 5.66
CA ARG A 74 6.64 9.92 6.65
C ARG A 74 6.91 8.50 6.15
N ARG A 75 5.95 7.91 5.43
CA ARG A 75 6.02 6.52 4.94
C ARG A 75 5.03 6.28 3.81
N ALA A 76 5.48 5.61 2.75
CA ALA A 76 4.58 5.02 1.76
C ALA A 76 4.22 3.58 2.15
N VAL A 77 2.99 3.15 1.87
CA VAL A 77 2.54 1.78 2.15
C VAL A 77 2.21 1.09 0.83
N VAL A 78 2.96 0.03 0.51
CA VAL A 78 2.83 -0.76 -0.71
C VAL A 78 1.94 -1.96 -0.41
N LEU A 79 0.71 -1.96 -0.92
CA LEU A 79 -0.29 -2.99 -0.64
C LEU A 79 -0.21 -4.13 -1.66
N VAL A 80 0.13 -5.31 -1.18
CA VAL A 80 0.29 -6.51 -2.00
C VAL A 80 -0.83 -7.50 -1.64
N ASP A 81 -1.49 -8.08 -2.65
CA ASP A 81 -2.52 -9.11 -2.42
C ASP A 81 -1.82 -10.45 -2.12
N SER A 82 -1.97 -10.98 -0.91
CA SER A 82 -1.23 -12.16 -0.43
C SER A 82 -1.42 -13.38 -1.34
N ARG A 83 -2.59 -13.52 -1.96
CA ARG A 83 -2.92 -14.63 -2.87
C ARG A 83 -1.98 -14.76 -4.08
N HIS A 84 -1.33 -13.67 -4.45
CA HIS A 84 -0.43 -13.63 -5.61
C HIS A 84 1.01 -13.28 -5.22
N GLY A 85 1.22 -12.62 -4.07
CA GLY A 85 2.51 -12.03 -3.74
C GLY A 85 2.86 -10.86 -4.66
N LEU A 86 4.14 -10.52 -4.72
CA LEU A 86 4.67 -9.41 -5.50
C LEU A 86 4.48 -9.64 -7.00
N LYS A 87 3.81 -8.71 -7.67
CA LYS A 87 3.67 -8.63 -9.13
C LYS A 87 4.67 -7.63 -9.70
N ASP A 88 4.84 -7.64 -11.02
CA ASP A 88 5.76 -6.72 -11.68
C ASP A 88 5.39 -5.25 -11.45
N SER A 89 4.09 -4.94 -11.38
CA SER A 89 3.62 -3.61 -11.00
C SER A 89 4.04 -3.18 -9.59
N ASP A 90 4.12 -4.13 -8.64
CA ASP A 90 4.64 -3.85 -7.29
C ASP A 90 6.15 -3.62 -7.34
N ARG A 91 6.88 -4.42 -8.13
CA ARG A 91 8.33 -4.26 -8.30
C ARG A 91 8.71 -2.94 -8.95
N ASP A 92 7.94 -2.49 -9.94
CA ASP A 92 8.10 -1.19 -10.59
C ASP A 92 7.81 -0.05 -9.62
N MET A 93 6.76 -0.18 -8.80
CA MET A 93 6.44 0.77 -7.74
C MET A 93 7.57 0.89 -6.73
N MET A 94 8.03 -0.23 -6.19
CA MET A 94 9.16 -0.28 -5.26
C MET A 94 10.42 0.33 -5.89
N LYS A 95 10.73 0.02 -7.15
CA LYS A 95 11.88 0.59 -7.87
C LYS A 95 11.77 2.11 -8.03
N MET A 96 10.57 2.63 -8.26
CA MET A 96 10.33 4.07 -8.34
C MET A 96 10.52 4.74 -6.96
N LEU A 97 10.03 4.11 -5.89
CA LEU A 97 10.20 4.59 -4.51
C LEU A 97 11.68 4.57 -4.08
N ASP A 98 12.42 3.51 -4.43
CA ASP A 98 13.87 3.39 -4.23
C ASP A 98 14.59 4.57 -4.89
N LYS A 99 14.29 4.87 -6.16
CA LYS A 99 14.88 6.00 -6.91
C LYS A 99 14.51 7.37 -6.33
N ALA A 100 13.32 7.50 -5.75
CA ALA A 100 12.84 8.73 -5.14
C ALA A 100 13.34 8.93 -3.71
N ALA A 101 14.09 7.97 -3.15
CA ALA A 101 14.50 7.92 -1.74
C ALA A 101 13.30 8.04 -0.78
N VAL A 102 12.17 7.44 -1.15
CA VAL A 102 10.94 7.46 -0.35
C VAL A 102 10.86 6.16 0.42
N VAL A 103 10.95 6.24 1.75
CA VAL A 103 10.80 5.05 2.61
C VAL A 103 9.41 4.46 2.45
N TYR A 104 9.35 3.15 2.20
CA TYR A 104 8.09 2.43 2.08
C TYR A 104 8.07 1.13 2.87
N GLN A 105 6.88 0.73 3.29
CA GLN A 105 6.64 -0.54 3.94
C GLN A 105 5.66 -1.37 3.13
N VAL A 106 6.01 -2.63 2.92
CA VAL A 106 5.11 -3.57 2.26
C VAL A 106 4.10 -4.11 3.27
N VAL A 107 2.85 -4.23 2.84
CA VAL A 107 1.77 -4.84 3.62
C VAL A 107 1.09 -5.89 2.76
N LEU A 108 1.12 -7.15 3.21
CA LEU A 108 0.31 -8.20 2.62
C LEU A 108 -1.14 -8.03 3.05
N THR A 109 -2.05 -8.05 2.11
CA THR A 109 -3.50 -7.91 2.33
C THR A 109 -4.23 -9.21 2.01
N LYS A 110 -5.43 -9.37 2.56
CA LYS A 110 -6.30 -10.55 2.35
C LYS A 110 -5.68 -11.86 2.83
N ALA A 111 -4.96 -11.82 3.94
CA ALA A 111 -4.35 -13.00 4.56
C ALA A 111 -5.37 -14.13 4.83
N ASP A 112 -6.64 -13.79 5.05
CA ASP A 112 -7.75 -14.72 5.23
C ASP A 112 -8.05 -15.63 4.03
N LYS A 113 -7.49 -15.32 2.84
CA LYS A 113 -7.71 -16.10 1.62
C LYS A 113 -6.65 -17.19 1.39
N LEU A 114 -5.67 -17.32 2.27
CA LEU A 114 -4.62 -18.33 2.18
C LEU A 114 -4.61 -19.22 3.42
N LYS A 115 -4.18 -20.47 3.25
CA LYS A 115 -3.83 -21.33 4.39
C LYS A 115 -2.50 -20.86 5.01
N ALA A 116 -2.27 -21.20 6.27
CA ALA A 116 -1.06 -20.78 7.01
C ALA A 116 0.25 -21.04 6.23
N ALA A 117 0.46 -22.27 5.75
CA ALA A 117 1.67 -22.62 5.01
C ALA A 117 1.86 -21.83 3.70
N GLU A 118 0.77 -21.49 3.00
CA GLU A 118 0.83 -20.68 1.77
C GLU A 118 1.17 -19.22 2.10
N LEU A 119 0.58 -18.71 3.18
CA LEU A 119 0.85 -17.36 3.67
C LEU A 119 2.29 -17.21 4.13
N ASP A 120 2.81 -18.17 4.89
CA ASP A 120 4.22 -18.22 5.34
C ASP A 120 5.17 -18.22 4.13
N ALA A 121 4.86 -19.01 3.10
CA ALA A 121 5.66 -19.07 1.88
C ALA A 121 5.65 -17.74 1.12
N VAL A 122 4.49 -17.06 1.02
CA VAL A 122 4.41 -15.72 0.41
C VAL A 122 5.16 -14.68 1.24
N GLN A 123 5.04 -14.74 2.57
CA GLN A 123 5.72 -13.84 3.50
C GLN A 123 7.23 -13.97 3.37
N ALA A 124 7.75 -15.20 3.40
CA ALA A 124 9.19 -15.46 3.26
C ALA A 124 9.75 -14.96 1.92
N ARG A 125 9.07 -15.27 0.80
CA ARG A 125 9.48 -14.77 -0.52
C ARG A 125 9.46 -13.25 -0.61
N THR A 126 8.44 -12.62 -0.04
CA THR A 126 8.31 -11.16 -0.04
C THR A 126 9.43 -10.52 0.78
N LEU A 127 9.71 -11.05 1.98
CA LEU A 127 10.79 -10.58 2.84
C LEU A 127 12.16 -10.67 2.14
N GLU A 128 12.43 -11.78 1.46
CA GLU A 128 13.70 -11.96 0.74
C GLU A 128 13.84 -10.95 -0.41
N GLU A 129 12.78 -10.69 -1.18
CA GLU A 129 12.81 -9.69 -2.25
C GLU A 129 13.01 -8.26 -1.74
N ILE A 130 12.42 -7.88 -0.59
CA ILE A 130 12.53 -6.51 -0.08
C ILE A 130 13.83 -6.24 0.66
N LYS A 131 14.51 -7.27 1.18
CA LYS A 131 15.77 -7.15 1.93
C LYS A 131 16.88 -6.44 1.13
N GLY A 132 16.89 -6.63 -0.20
CA GLY A 132 17.86 -5.99 -1.09
C GLY A 132 17.54 -4.54 -1.47
N ARG A 133 16.43 -3.97 -0.97
CA ARG A 133 15.94 -2.66 -1.40
C ARG A 133 16.21 -1.59 -0.34
N VAL A 134 16.97 -0.57 -0.73
CA VAL A 134 17.50 0.46 0.18
C VAL A 134 16.43 1.30 0.88
N ALA A 135 15.27 1.52 0.25
CA ALA A 135 14.19 2.32 0.83
C ALA A 135 13.07 1.46 1.43
N ALA A 136 13.17 0.13 1.35
CA ALA A 136 12.19 -0.77 1.93
C ALA A 136 12.39 -0.86 3.45
N HIS A 137 11.30 -0.68 4.18
CA HIS A 137 11.24 -0.97 5.60
C HIS A 137 11.37 -2.49 5.81
N PRO A 138 12.24 -2.95 6.72
CA PRO A 138 12.55 -4.38 6.87
C PRO A 138 11.37 -5.19 7.43
N HIS A 139 10.44 -4.54 8.13
CA HIS A 139 9.30 -5.20 8.73
C HIS A 139 8.10 -5.25 7.77
N LEU A 140 7.70 -6.48 7.40
CA LEU A 140 6.51 -6.78 6.61
C LEU A 140 5.30 -7.00 7.54
N ILE A 141 4.18 -6.34 7.26
CA ILE A 141 2.94 -6.55 8.03
C ILE A 141 1.94 -7.35 7.19
N VAL A 142 1.27 -8.30 7.80
CA VAL A 142 0.27 -9.16 7.17
C VAL A 142 -1.11 -8.81 7.72
N THR A 143 -2.06 -8.49 6.85
CA THR A 143 -3.38 -7.99 7.24
C THR A 143 -4.54 -8.72 6.57
N SER A 144 -5.67 -8.76 7.27
CA SER A 144 -7.00 -9.06 6.71
C SER A 144 -7.99 -8.01 7.19
N SER A 145 -8.55 -7.22 6.28
CA SER A 145 -9.63 -6.29 6.62
C SER A 145 -10.94 -7.02 6.93
N GLU A 146 -11.10 -8.27 6.52
CA GLU A 146 -12.29 -9.09 6.77
C GLU A 146 -12.25 -9.72 8.17
N LYS A 147 -11.07 -10.22 8.59
CA LYS A 147 -10.88 -10.86 9.90
C LYS A 147 -10.31 -9.94 10.98
N GLY A 148 -9.85 -8.75 10.60
CA GLY A 148 -9.18 -7.81 11.50
C GLY A 148 -7.71 -8.15 11.83
N THR A 149 -7.20 -9.29 11.33
CA THR A 149 -5.81 -9.71 11.52
C THR A 149 -4.85 -8.62 11.06
N GLY A 150 -3.83 -8.31 11.86
CA GLY A 150 -2.78 -7.34 11.50
C GLY A 150 -3.19 -5.87 11.54
N ILE A 151 -4.48 -5.57 11.74
CA ILE A 151 -4.98 -4.19 11.73
C ILE A 151 -4.51 -3.40 12.96
N PRO A 152 -4.55 -3.93 14.20
CA PRO A 152 -3.97 -3.26 15.35
C PRO A 152 -2.47 -2.98 15.20
N GLU A 153 -1.73 -3.94 14.66
CA GLU A 153 -0.28 -3.87 14.44
C GLU A 153 0.05 -2.79 13.41
N LEU A 154 -0.64 -2.79 12.25
CA LEU A 154 -0.48 -1.74 11.24
C LEU A 154 -0.87 -0.36 11.80
N ARG A 155 -1.91 -0.29 12.63
CA ARG A 155 -2.32 0.97 13.27
C ARG A 155 -1.25 1.48 14.24
N ALA A 156 -0.66 0.60 15.05
CA ALA A 156 0.40 0.94 15.97
C ALA A 156 1.66 1.43 15.23
N GLU A 157 2.06 0.72 14.17
CA GLU A 157 3.18 1.10 13.30
C GLU A 157 2.95 2.49 12.69
N LEU A 158 1.78 2.75 12.11
CA LEU A 158 1.46 4.05 11.54
C LEU A 158 1.39 5.16 12.60
N ALA A 159 0.84 4.86 13.79
CA ALA A 159 0.74 5.82 14.88
C ALA A 159 2.12 6.25 15.41
N SER A 160 3.14 5.38 15.33
CA SER A 160 4.52 5.71 15.71
C SER A 160 5.18 6.78 14.82
N LEU A 161 4.58 7.07 13.65
CA LEU A 161 5.08 8.07 12.70
C LEU A 161 4.53 9.48 12.95
N ALA A 162 3.53 9.59 13.83
CA ALA A 162 2.81 10.82 14.18
C ALA A 162 3.69 11.82 14.95
#